data_AF-A0AAN8VXB8-F1
#
_entry.id   AF-A0AAN8VXB8-F1
#
_cell.length_a   1.000
_cell.length_b   1.000
_cell.length_c   1.000
_cell.angle_alpha   90.00
_cell.angle_beta   90.00
_cell.angle_gamma   90.00
#
_symmetry.space_group_name_H-M   'P 1'
#
loop_
_entity.id
_entity.type
_entity.pdbx_description
1 polymer ?
#
loop_
_entity_poly.entity_id
_entity_poly.type
_entity_poly.pdbx_seq_one_letter_code
_entity_poly.pdbx_strand_id
1 'polypeptide(L)'
;MSATQLNFKIHHDSPLFISTGMASLIPKPKTLISHFTFHHRSPFSLHFLCLSSGKSVRTMSSSASSQRIFQLKLDPLTGNSEWVVIEDDDNDDVSTSSSKTDHLETTSYLDMLNDSYRNRAYRLAIDKTVTKPCHVLDIGAGTGLLSMMAARAMGVGDSAAVASPKGTITACESYLPMLKLMRKVLRLNGMERKINVINKRSDELKVGVDITSRADILVSEILDSELLGEGLIPTLQHAHDTLLVENPKTVPCRATTYGQLVESEYLWKLHDLSNNEAKASDDIHLVPKGLETILCIKQQQYPMHCDAIQQDLKLLSEPFRIFEFDFSKRPESHGERMVHIKATNDGNIHAIISWWVLQLDYEGTIFYSTAPKWVKLPLDTAELPTSLASAGQWCDHWKQCVWFVPGKGMSVSKDEEVQMLAIHTDTSISYNLTAQAPEKEVLQYDFGQRKCNLILSPERVAIYGDCKWRLSMLTSLSNALQGKDVSLCVVADDSVYLTVLVAHILQSTHVISLFPGLRDKGFRYLSAIADANGFSTDRVKVFEKRKACLTMQDTNGKQVDLLIGEPFYFGSDGMLPWLNLRFWKSLTSLPCKP
;
A
#
# COMPACT_ATOMS: atom_id res chain seq x y z
N MET A 1 15.09 -35.18 40.45
CA MET A 1 15.46 -36.38 39.68
C MET A 1 14.34 -36.64 38.67
N SER A 2 14.45 -36.59 37.36
CA SER A 2 15.50 -36.22 36.40
C SER A 2 14.76 -35.62 35.18
N ALA A 3 15.27 -34.52 34.63
CA ALA A 3 14.82 -33.96 33.37
C ALA A 3 15.48 -34.73 32.20
N THR A 4 14.73 -34.96 31.12
CA THR A 4 15.29 -35.48 29.86
C THR A 4 15.11 -34.41 28.79
N GLN A 5 16.17 -33.64 28.54
CA GLN A 5 16.30 -32.73 27.40
C GLN A 5 16.71 -33.53 26.16
N LEU A 6 15.98 -33.32 25.06
CA LEU A 6 16.37 -33.78 23.72
C LEU A 6 17.11 -32.63 23.01
N ASN A 7 18.42 -32.80 22.84
CA ASN A 7 19.28 -31.93 22.04
C ASN A 7 19.25 -32.36 20.57
N PHE A 8 18.85 -31.46 19.66
CA PHE A 8 19.16 -31.58 18.23
C PHE A 8 20.32 -30.65 17.90
N LYS A 9 21.42 -31.25 17.43
CA LYS A 9 22.66 -30.61 17.00
C LYS A 9 22.73 -30.78 15.49
N ILE A 10 22.65 -29.68 14.72
CA ILE A 10 22.88 -29.69 13.27
C ILE A 10 24.20 -28.98 13.02
N HIS A 11 25.16 -29.73 12.46
CA HIS A 11 26.49 -29.26 12.08
C HIS A 11 26.44 -28.63 10.68
N HIS A 12 27.10 -27.48 10.54
CA HIS A 12 27.51 -26.87 9.28
C HIS A 12 28.69 -27.67 8.69
N ASP A 13 28.67 -27.92 7.38
CA ASP A 13 29.86 -27.99 6.54
C ASP A 13 29.49 -27.69 5.06
N SER A 14 30.32 -26.87 4.41
CA SER A 14 30.30 -26.47 2.99
C SER A 14 31.48 -27.16 2.25
N PRO A 15 31.80 -26.81 0.98
CA PRO A 15 31.14 -27.19 -0.27
C PRO A 15 32.08 -28.02 -1.19
N LEU A 16 31.56 -28.67 -2.24
CA LEU A 16 32.37 -29.29 -3.29
C LEU A 16 31.87 -28.91 -4.69
N PHE A 17 32.75 -28.21 -5.41
CA PHE A 17 32.73 -27.96 -6.85
C PHE A 17 33.15 -29.23 -7.61
N ILE A 18 32.43 -29.61 -8.69
CA ILE A 18 33.03 -30.25 -9.88
C ILE A 18 32.32 -29.73 -11.15
N SER A 19 33.14 -29.38 -12.14
CA SER A 19 32.86 -28.83 -13.46
C SER A 19 32.95 -29.90 -14.56
N THR A 20 32.44 -29.56 -15.75
CA THR A 20 32.50 -30.25 -17.07
C THR A 20 31.58 -31.48 -17.23
N GLY A 21 30.80 -31.70 -18.30
CA GLY A 21 30.67 -31.09 -19.62
C GLY A 21 30.61 -32.22 -20.67
N MET A 22 29.46 -32.45 -21.35
CA MET A 22 29.35 -32.86 -22.77
C MET A 22 27.92 -33.21 -23.22
N ALA A 23 27.48 -32.48 -24.25
CA ALA A 23 26.82 -32.88 -25.49
C ALA A 23 25.72 -33.97 -25.56
N SER A 24 24.56 -33.49 -26.04
CA SER A 24 23.67 -34.05 -27.08
C SER A 24 23.12 -35.48 -26.97
N LEU A 25 21.79 -35.60 -26.99
CA LEU A 25 21.03 -36.41 -27.96
C LEU A 25 19.52 -36.12 -27.82
N ILE A 26 18.92 -35.63 -28.91
CA ILE A 26 17.48 -35.37 -29.09
C ILE A 26 16.81 -36.62 -29.68
N PRO A 27 15.56 -36.93 -29.29
CA PRO A 27 14.61 -37.54 -30.22
C PRO A 27 13.33 -36.70 -30.41
N LYS A 28 12.96 -36.46 -31.68
CA LYS A 28 11.68 -35.90 -32.15
C LYS A 28 10.54 -36.94 -32.06
N PRO A 29 9.28 -36.54 -31.87
CA PRO A 29 8.13 -37.34 -32.30
C PRO A 29 7.41 -36.75 -33.53
N LYS A 30 6.76 -37.67 -34.25
CA LYS A 30 6.29 -37.61 -35.63
C LYS A 30 4.94 -36.91 -35.79
N THR A 31 4.78 -36.26 -36.94
CA THR A 31 3.55 -35.77 -37.56
C THR A 31 2.57 -36.88 -37.93
N LEU A 32 1.27 -36.67 -37.68
CA LEU A 32 0.18 -37.45 -38.23
C LEU A 32 -0.77 -36.51 -38.99
N ILE A 33 -0.94 -36.78 -40.28
CA ILE A 33 -1.79 -36.04 -41.22
C ILE A 33 -3.11 -36.81 -41.34
N SER A 34 -4.25 -36.14 -41.21
CA SER A 34 -5.55 -36.66 -41.65
C SER A 34 -6.22 -35.64 -42.55
N HIS A 35 -6.38 -36.01 -43.82
CA HIS A 35 -7.23 -35.32 -44.79
C HIS A 35 -8.70 -35.63 -44.51
N PHE A 36 -9.56 -34.61 -44.50
CA PHE A 36 -10.97 -34.76 -44.86
C PHE A 36 -11.43 -33.58 -45.72
N THR A 37 -12.17 -33.92 -46.76
CA THR A 37 -12.54 -33.16 -47.94
C THR A 37 -13.76 -32.26 -47.74
N PHE A 38 -13.74 -31.11 -48.40
CA PHE A 38 -14.85 -30.16 -48.49
C PHE A 38 -15.90 -30.60 -49.54
N HIS A 39 -17.17 -30.48 -49.18
CA HIS A 39 -18.28 -30.42 -50.16
C HIS A 39 -19.14 -29.17 -49.91
N HIS A 40 -19.13 -28.29 -50.91
CA HIS A 40 -20.03 -27.15 -51.04
C HIS A 40 -21.37 -27.60 -51.64
N ARG A 41 -22.49 -27.19 -51.05
CA ARG A 41 -23.72 -26.80 -51.77
C ARG A 41 -24.45 -25.69 -51.02
N SER A 42 -24.85 -24.68 -51.77
CA SER A 42 -25.67 -23.51 -51.39
C SER A 42 -27.15 -23.77 -51.75
N PRO A 43 -28.06 -22.78 -51.74
CA PRO A 43 -28.91 -22.40 -50.61
C PRO A 43 -30.42 -22.54 -50.94
N PHE A 44 -31.30 -22.47 -49.94
CA PHE A 44 -32.73 -22.19 -50.17
C PHE A 44 -33.25 -21.12 -49.21
N SER A 45 -33.92 -20.15 -49.82
CA SER A 45 -34.71 -19.05 -49.26
C SER A 45 -36.09 -19.57 -48.81
N LEU A 46 -36.68 -18.95 -47.78
CA LEU A 46 -38.13 -18.68 -47.77
C LEU A 46 -38.53 -17.59 -46.76
N HIS A 47 -39.46 -16.77 -47.23
CA HIS A 47 -40.02 -15.55 -46.68
C HIS A 47 -41.32 -15.80 -45.87
N PHE A 48 -41.68 -14.78 -45.07
CA PHE A 48 -43.01 -14.16 -44.89
C PHE A 48 -43.96 -14.49 -43.71
N LEU A 49 -44.42 -13.37 -43.08
CA LEU A 49 -45.77 -13.00 -42.55
C LEU A 49 -46.30 -13.71 -41.28
N CYS A 50 -47.10 -13.15 -40.37
CA CYS A 50 -47.57 -11.80 -39.96
C CYS A 50 -48.57 -12.00 -38.78
N LEU A 51 -48.69 -11.04 -37.83
CA LEU A 51 -49.87 -10.72 -36.96
C LEU A 51 -50.38 -11.83 -35.98
N SER A 52 -50.98 -11.63 -34.80
CA SER A 52 -51.61 -10.52 -34.06
C SER A 52 -51.81 -10.91 -32.56
N SER A 53 -52.36 -9.97 -31.79
CA SER A 53 -52.56 -9.84 -30.33
C SER A 53 -53.33 -10.93 -29.54
N GLY A 54 -52.93 -11.12 -28.27
CA GLY A 54 -53.76 -11.69 -27.18
C GLY A 54 -53.14 -11.45 -25.79
N LYS A 55 -53.93 -11.01 -24.80
CA LYS A 55 -53.52 -10.46 -23.48
C LYS A 55 -53.26 -11.52 -22.38
N SER A 56 -52.47 -11.08 -21.37
CA SER A 56 -52.31 -11.60 -19.98
C SER A 56 -51.37 -12.81 -19.85
N VAL A 57 -50.30 -12.80 -19.04
CA VAL A 57 -50.24 -12.55 -17.58
C VAL A 57 -48.87 -11.95 -17.21
N ARG A 58 -48.84 -10.89 -16.40
CA ARG A 58 -47.61 -10.37 -15.75
C ARG A 58 -47.28 -11.22 -14.54
N THR A 59 -46.18 -11.97 -14.61
CA THR A 59 -45.46 -12.48 -13.44
C THR A 59 -44.29 -11.53 -13.19
N MET A 60 -44.29 -10.85 -12.04
CA MET A 60 -43.15 -10.05 -11.59
C MET A 60 -42.03 -11.00 -11.14
N SER A 61 -40.95 -11.06 -11.91
CA SER A 61 -39.67 -11.59 -11.44
C SER A 61 -38.79 -10.43 -11.01
N SER A 62 -38.28 -10.57 -9.79
CA SER A 62 -37.39 -9.68 -9.06
C SER A 62 -36.18 -9.22 -9.87
N SER A 63 -35.89 -7.92 -9.82
CA SER A 63 -34.62 -7.33 -10.22
C SER A 63 -33.47 -7.98 -9.44
N ALA A 64 -32.63 -8.74 -10.12
CA ALA A 64 -31.36 -9.21 -9.57
C ALA A 64 -30.48 -8.00 -9.30
N SER A 65 -30.05 -7.85 -8.05
CA SER A 65 -29.07 -6.84 -7.66
C SER A 65 -27.70 -7.30 -8.14
N SER A 66 -27.14 -6.63 -9.15
CA SER A 66 -25.74 -6.77 -9.56
C SER A 66 -24.85 -6.54 -8.34
N GLN A 67 -24.01 -7.54 -7.99
CA GLN A 67 -23.13 -7.45 -6.82
C GLN A 67 -21.96 -6.52 -7.14
N ARG A 68 -21.77 -5.53 -6.25
CA ARG A 68 -20.67 -4.56 -6.28
C ARG A 68 -19.69 -4.93 -5.18
N ILE A 69 -18.53 -5.46 -5.56
CA ILE A 69 -17.45 -5.89 -4.65
C ILE A 69 -16.43 -4.75 -4.57
N PHE A 70 -16.11 -4.25 -3.38
CA PHE A 70 -15.09 -3.21 -3.24
C PHE A 70 -13.80 -3.82 -2.71
N GLN A 71 -12.73 -3.73 -3.49
CA GLN A 71 -11.40 -4.19 -3.12
C GLN A 71 -10.49 -2.96 -2.94
N LEU A 72 -9.79 -2.89 -1.82
CA LEU A 72 -8.68 -1.95 -1.66
C LEU A 72 -7.56 -2.40 -2.61
N LYS A 73 -7.38 -1.68 -3.70
CA LYS A 73 -6.36 -1.93 -4.71
C LYS A 73 -5.36 -0.79 -4.64
N LEU A 74 -4.07 -1.12 -4.61
CA LEU A 74 -3.05 -0.12 -4.87
C LEU A 74 -3.14 0.22 -6.37
N ASP A 75 -3.56 1.44 -6.71
CA ASP A 75 -3.51 1.93 -8.08
C ASP A 75 -2.03 1.96 -8.51
N PRO A 76 -1.61 1.12 -9.45
CA PRO A 76 -0.23 1.11 -9.90
C PRO A 76 0.16 2.45 -10.52
N LEU A 77 -0.75 3.19 -11.15
CA LEU A 77 -0.44 4.44 -11.86
C LEU A 77 -0.33 5.66 -10.93
N THR A 78 -0.93 5.62 -9.74
CA THR A 78 -0.91 6.76 -8.82
C THR A 78 -0.27 6.46 -7.47
N GLY A 79 -0.05 5.19 -7.14
CA GLY A 79 0.44 4.74 -5.84
C GLY A 79 -0.57 4.95 -4.71
N ASN A 80 -1.82 5.30 -5.04
CA ASN A 80 -2.90 5.47 -4.07
C ASN A 80 -3.57 4.14 -3.81
N SER A 81 -3.97 3.90 -2.57
CA SER A 81 -4.94 2.85 -2.28
C SER A 81 -6.32 3.35 -2.72
N GLU A 82 -6.88 2.74 -3.75
CA GLU A 82 -8.23 3.01 -4.27
C GLU A 82 -9.17 1.86 -3.93
N TRP A 83 -10.40 2.20 -3.51
CA TRP A 83 -11.46 1.21 -3.38
C TRP A 83 -12.07 0.98 -4.76
N VAL A 84 -11.68 -0.10 -5.42
CA VAL A 84 -12.20 -0.45 -6.75
C VAL A 84 -13.46 -1.27 -6.61
N VAL A 85 -14.52 -0.82 -7.28
CA VAL A 85 -15.77 -1.56 -7.43
C VAL A 85 -15.62 -2.56 -8.56
N ILE A 86 -15.59 -3.85 -8.24
CA ILE A 86 -15.72 -4.94 -9.18
C ILE A 86 -17.21 -5.26 -9.26
N GLU A 87 -17.78 -5.04 -10.44
CA GLU A 87 -19.15 -5.45 -10.75
C GLU A 87 -19.10 -6.89 -11.30
N ASP A 88 -19.81 -7.81 -10.66
CA ASP A 88 -20.02 -9.16 -11.18
C ASP A 88 -21.03 -9.08 -12.34
N ASP A 89 -20.54 -8.79 -13.55
CA ASP A 89 -21.32 -8.99 -14.77
C ASP A 89 -21.09 -10.42 -15.29
N ASP A 90 -22.14 -11.24 -15.20
CA ASP A 90 -22.24 -12.62 -15.69
C ASP A 90 -22.25 -12.74 -17.24
N ASN A 91 -21.76 -11.74 -17.98
CA ASN A 91 -21.69 -11.80 -19.44
C ASN A 91 -20.22 -11.81 -19.90
N ASP A 92 -19.74 -13.02 -20.20
CA ASP A 92 -18.53 -13.24 -20.97
C ASP A 92 -18.71 -12.69 -22.40
N ASP A 93 -17.83 -11.77 -22.82
CA ASP A 93 -17.27 -11.82 -24.18
C ASP A 93 -15.91 -11.08 -24.27
N VAL A 94 -14.87 -11.92 -24.39
CA VAL A 94 -13.60 -11.75 -25.13
C VAL A 94 -12.57 -10.68 -24.70
N SER A 95 -11.43 -11.22 -24.23
CA SER A 95 -10.03 -10.76 -24.40
C SER A 95 -9.32 -9.89 -23.35
N THR A 96 -9.10 -10.43 -22.15
CA THR A 96 -7.72 -10.62 -21.62
C THR A 96 -7.75 -11.57 -20.41
N SER A 97 -7.20 -12.77 -20.59
CA SER A 97 -7.05 -13.76 -19.53
C SER A 97 -5.92 -13.38 -18.57
N SER A 98 -6.26 -12.62 -17.52
CA SER A 98 -5.49 -12.58 -16.28
C SER A 98 -6.46 -12.60 -15.10
N SER A 99 -6.76 -13.82 -14.64
CA SER A 99 -7.21 -14.17 -13.28
C SER A 99 -8.26 -13.25 -12.63
N LYS A 100 -9.54 -13.50 -12.94
CA LYS A 100 -10.67 -13.24 -12.03
C LYS A 100 -10.65 -14.26 -10.86
N THR A 101 -9.56 -14.29 -10.09
CA THR A 101 -9.48 -15.08 -8.86
C THR A 101 -9.38 -14.10 -7.71
N ASP A 102 -10.41 -14.05 -6.87
CA ASP A 102 -10.40 -13.34 -5.60
C ASP A 102 -9.13 -13.66 -4.80
N HIS A 103 -8.19 -12.73 -4.75
CA HIS A 103 -6.86 -12.97 -4.16
C HIS A 103 -6.89 -12.83 -2.63
N LEU A 104 -7.59 -13.75 -1.94
CA LEU A 104 -7.41 -13.96 -0.50
C LEU A 104 -5.93 -14.14 -0.13
N GLU A 105 -5.14 -14.70 -1.05
CA GLU A 105 -3.70 -14.97 -0.93
C GLU A 105 -2.83 -13.73 -0.71
N THR A 106 -3.29 -12.54 -1.13
CA THR A 106 -2.53 -11.28 -1.01
C THR A 106 -3.00 -10.41 0.16
N THR A 107 -3.87 -10.93 1.02
CA THR A 107 -4.39 -10.21 2.18
C THR A 107 -3.46 -10.37 3.40
N SER A 108 -3.59 -9.47 4.37
CA SER A 108 -2.87 -9.51 5.65
C SER A 108 -3.45 -10.52 6.65
N TYR A 109 -4.57 -11.21 6.34
CA TYR A 109 -5.27 -12.07 7.30
C TYR A 109 -4.39 -13.14 7.94
N LEU A 110 -3.47 -13.75 7.18
CA LEU A 110 -2.59 -14.78 7.72
C LEU A 110 -1.58 -14.22 8.73
N ASP A 111 -1.01 -13.05 8.44
CA ASP A 111 -0.09 -12.37 9.35
C ASP A 111 -0.82 -11.94 10.64
N MET A 112 -2.00 -11.34 10.50
CA MET A 112 -2.88 -10.98 11.62
C MET A 112 -3.21 -12.20 12.51
N LEU A 113 -3.54 -13.35 11.91
CA LEU A 113 -3.83 -14.59 12.65
C LEU A 113 -2.59 -15.16 13.35
N ASN A 114 -1.39 -14.94 12.81
CA ASN A 114 -0.13 -15.37 13.43
C ASN A 114 0.37 -14.39 14.50
N ASP A 115 -0.19 -13.19 14.59
CA ASP A 115 0.07 -12.25 15.68
C ASP A 115 -0.58 -12.72 16.99
N SER A 116 0.15 -13.60 17.68
CA SER A 116 -0.28 -14.17 18.96
C SER A 116 -0.43 -13.14 20.07
N TYR A 117 0.26 -12.00 20.00
CA TYR A 117 0.18 -10.94 21.01
C TYR A 117 -1.09 -10.13 20.83
N ARG A 118 -1.38 -9.66 19.61
CA ARG A 118 -2.66 -9.04 19.24
C ARG A 118 -3.81 -9.95 19.66
N ASN A 119 -3.77 -11.22 19.24
CA ASN A 119 -4.83 -12.18 19.52
C ASN A 119 -5.04 -12.40 21.02
N ARG A 120 -3.96 -12.48 21.81
CA ARG A 120 -4.05 -12.62 23.28
C ARG A 120 -4.59 -11.36 23.93
N ALA A 121 -4.13 -10.18 23.51
CA ALA A 121 -4.55 -8.92 24.10
C ALA A 121 -6.06 -8.67 23.86
N TYR A 122 -6.53 -8.86 22.61
CA TYR A 122 -7.96 -8.81 22.30
C TYR A 122 -8.75 -9.85 23.09
N ARG A 123 -8.27 -11.09 23.20
CA ARG A 123 -8.94 -12.14 23.97
C ARG A 123 -9.16 -11.72 25.43
N LEU A 124 -8.10 -11.24 26.09
CA LEU A 124 -8.16 -10.83 27.50
C LEU A 124 -9.09 -9.63 27.69
N ALA A 125 -9.04 -8.65 26.79
CA ALA A 125 -9.90 -7.48 26.86
C ALA A 125 -11.39 -7.82 26.61
N ILE A 126 -11.68 -8.71 25.66
CA ILE A 126 -13.04 -9.23 25.42
C ILE A 126 -13.54 -10.00 26.64
N ASP A 127 -12.72 -10.86 27.24
CA ASP A 127 -13.09 -11.62 28.45
C ASP A 127 -13.40 -10.70 29.65
N LYS A 128 -12.66 -9.59 29.80
CA LYS A 128 -12.95 -8.57 30.82
C LYS A 128 -14.22 -7.77 30.51
N THR A 129 -14.51 -7.51 29.25
CA THR A 129 -15.59 -6.60 28.84
C THR A 129 -16.95 -7.29 28.81
N VAL A 130 -16.98 -8.54 28.32
CA VAL A 130 -18.18 -9.36 28.14
C VAL A 130 -18.44 -10.19 29.41
N THR A 131 -18.98 -9.55 30.45
CA THR A 131 -19.19 -10.18 31.77
C THR A 131 -20.59 -10.77 31.98
N LYS A 132 -21.54 -10.42 31.11
CA LYS A 132 -22.94 -10.85 31.18
C LYS A 132 -23.50 -11.04 29.77
N PRO A 133 -24.58 -11.84 29.59
CA PRO A 133 -25.27 -11.92 28.31
C PRO A 133 -25.75 -10.52 27.86
N CYS A 134 -25.33 -10.12 26.66
CA CYS A 134 -25.59 -8.83 26.04
C CYS A 134 -25.50 -8.95 24.51
N HIS A 135 -25.77 -7.87 23.78
CA HIS A 135 -25.56 -7.83 22.33
C HIS A 135 -24.16 -7.29 22.01
N VAL A 136 -23.30 -8.15 21.47
CA VAL A 136 -21.98 -7.79 20.94
C VAL A 136 -22.06 -7.65 19.42
N LEU A 137 -21.54 -6.54 18.89
CA LEU A 137 -21.36 -6.31 17.46
C LEU A 137 -19.87 -6.32 17.11
N ASP A 138 -19.48 -7.21 16.20
CA ASP A 138 -18.13 -7.33 15.64
C ASP A 138 -18.12 -6.75 14.21
N ILE A 139 -17.47 -5.59 14.04
CA ILE A 139 -17.37 -4.90 12.75
C ILE A 139 -16.01 -5.18 12.11
N GLY A 140 -16.02 -5.65 10.86
CA GLY A 140 -14.80 -6.10 10.17
C GLY A 140 -14.41 -7.50 10.63
N ALA A 141 -15.39 -8.40 10.73
CA ALA A 141 -15.22 -9.67 11.45
C ALA A 141 -14.16 -10.60 10.86
N GLY A 142 -13.79 -10.45 9.57
CA GLY A 142 -12.77 -11.24 8.90
C GLY A 142 -13.07 -12.74 8.98
N THR A 143 -12.25 -13.48 9.74
CA THR A 143 -12.44 -14.93 9.96
C THR A 143 -13.47 -15.25 11.06
N GLY A 144 -13.97 -14.26 11.78
CA GLY A 144 -14.82 -14.40 12.95
C GLY A 144 -14.06 -14.67 14.25
N LEU A 145 -12.75 -14.45 14.29
CA LEU A 145 -11.91 -14.72 15.47
C LEU A 145 -12.41 -13.98 16.72
N LEU A 146 -12.62 -12.66 16.61
CA LEU A 146 -13.06 -11.82 17.73
C LEU A 146 -14.49 -12.16 18.15
N SER A 147 -15.39 -12.39 17.19
CA SER A 147 -16.72 -12.95 17.43
C SER A 147 -16.70 -14.27 18.21
N MET A 148 -15.82 -15.22 17.87
CA MET A 148 -15.67 -16.47 18.62
C MET A 148 -15.15 -16.24 20.04
N MET A 149 -14.25 -15.27 20.23
CA MET A 149 -13.79 -14.89 21.57
C MET A 149 -14.96 -14.33 22.39
N ALA A 150 -15.77 -13.44 21.82
CA ALA A 150 -16.95 -12.88 22.48
C ALA A 150 -17.97 -13.97 22.84
N ALA A 151 -18.21 -14.92 21.93
CA ALA A 151 -19.08 -16.07 22.20
C ALA A 151 -18.59 -16.90 23.39
N ARG A 152 -17.29 -17.25 23.43
CA ARG A 152 -16.71 -17.96 24.57
C ARG A 152 -16.82 -17.17 25.88
N ALA A 153 -16.59 -15.86 25.84
CA ALA A 153 -16.71 -14.98 27.01
C ALA A 153 -18.15 -14.95 27.57
N MET A 154 -19.17 -15.03 26.69
CA MET A 154 -20.57 -15.18 27.10
C MET A 154 -20.93 -16.55 27.68
N GLY A 155 -19.96 -17.44 27.90
CA GLY A 155 -20.20 -18.79 28.43
C GLY A 155 -20.77 -19.76 27.39
N VAL A 156 -20.63 -19.45 26.11
CA VAL A 156 -21.15 -20.26 25.00
C VAL A 156 -20.18 -21.42 24.71
N GLY A 157 -20.03 -22.33 25.68
CA GLY A 157 -19.16 -23.51 25.62
C GLY A 157 -19.69 -24.69 24.77
N ASP A 158 -18.92 -25.78 24.73
CA ASP A 158 -19.12 -26.96 23.85
C ASP A 158 -20.26 -27.91 24.26
N SER A 159 -20.91 -27.67 25.40
CA SER A 159 -22.02 -28.52 25.85
C SER A 159 -23.33 -28.10 25.16
N ALA A 160 -23.85 -29.00 24.32
CA ALA A 160 -25.09 -28.86 23.54
C ALA A 160 -26.40 -28.81 24.36
N ALA A 161 -26.32 -28.56 25.67
CA ALA A 161 -27.46 -28.65 26.57
C ALA A 161 -27.42 -27.51 27.59
N VAL A 162 -27.89 -26.33 27.20
CA VAL A 162 -28.87 -25.50 27.92
C VAL A 162 -29.28 -24.38 26.95
N ALA A 163 -30.59 -24.28 26.70
CA ALA A 163 -31.17 -23.19 25.95
C ALA A 163 -30.97 -21.85 26.69
N SER A 164 -30.57 -20.85 25.90
CA SER A 164 -30.57 -19.41 26.17
C SER A 164 -29.41 -18.82 26.99
N PRO A 165 -28.29 -18.43 26.35
CA PRO A 165 -27.69 -17.16 26.75
C PRO A 165 -28.62 -16.06 26.20
N LYS A 166 -29.12 -15.16 27.06
CA LYS A 166 -29.88 -13.96 26.64
C LYS A 166 -29.08 -12.97 25.76
N GLY A 167 -27.86 -13.33 25.35
CA GLY A 167 -26.94 -12.50 24.59
C GLY A 167 -26.83 -12.95 23.14
N THR A 168 -26.53 -12.00 22.27
CA THR A 168 -26.41 -12.19 20.83
C THR A 168 -25.05 -11.69 20.36
N ILE A 169 -24.34 -12.46 19.54
CA ILE A 169 -23.15 -11.98 18.82
C ILE A 169 -23.57 -11.74 17.38
N THR A 170 -23.35 -10.53 16.87
CA THR A 170 -23.50 -10.21 15.44
C THR A 170 -22.14 -9.88 14.87
N ALA A 171 -21.79 -10.50 13.75
CA ALA A 171 -20.57 -10.27 13.00
C ALA A 171 -20.92 -9.74 11.61
N CYS A 172 -20.39 -8.58 11.22
CA CYS A 172 -20.53 -8.09 9.85
C CYS A 172 -19.19 -8.07 9.12
N GLU A 173 -19.20 -8.61 7.91
CA GLU A 173 -18.06 -8.69 7.00
C GLU A 173 -18.54 -8.37 5.59
N SER A 174 -17.98 -7.33 4.97
CA SER A 174 -18.36 -6.89 3.63
C SER A 174 -17.77 -7.77 2.54
N TYR A 175 -16.57 -8.32 2.75
CA TYR A 175 -15.88 -9.11 1.75
C TYR A 175 -16.40 -10.56 1.72
N LEU A 176 -17.21 -10.88 0.71
CA LEU A 176 -17.93 -12.15 0.60
C LEU A 176 -17.04 -13.40 0.69
N PRO A 177 -15.85 -13.47 0.05
CA PRO A 177 -14.93 -14.59 0.23
C PRO A 177 -14.54 -14.83 1.69
N MET A 178 -14.26 -13.77 2.44
CA MET A 178 -13.95 -13.87 3.88
C MET A 178 -15.15 -14.29 4.71
N LEU A 179 -16.34 -13.78 4.39
CA LEU A 179 -17.55 -14.23 5.07
C LEU A 179 -17.88 -15.71 4.82
N LYS A 180 -17.67 -16.19 3.59
CA LYS A 180 -17.78 -17.64 3.26
C LYS A 180 -16.77 -18.46 4.06
N LEU A 181 -15.54 -17.96 4.23
CA LEU A 181 -14.52 -18.58 5.06
C LEU A 181 -14.92 -18.58 6.55
N MET A 182 -15.35 -17.44 7.09
CA MET A 182 -15.82 -17.29 8.47
C MET A 182 -16.91 -18.32 8.79
N ARG A 183 -17.95 -18.47 7.95
CA ARG A 183 -19.00 -19.48 8.18
C ARG A 183 -18.44 -20.90 8.31
N LYS A 184 -17.44 -21.27 7.49
CA LYS A 184 -16.76 -22.57 7.61
C LYS A 184 -15.97 -22.68 8.92
N VAL A 185 -15.22 -21.64 9.28
CA VAL A 185 -14.46 -21.57 10.55
C VAL A 185 -15.39 -21.74 11.75
N LEU A 186 -16.51 -21.00 11.77
CA LEU A 186 -17.51 -21.08 12.83
C LEU A 186 -18.14 -22.46 12.93
N ARG A 187 -18.47 -23.10 11.80
CA ARG A 187 -18.99 -24.48 11.78
C ARG A 187 -18.00 -25.47 12.37
N LEU A 188 -16.73 -25.40 11.95
CA LEU A 188 -15.68 -26.28 12.45
C LEU A 188 -15.40 -26.09 13.95
N ASN A 189 -15.68 -24.90 14.49
CA ASN A 189 -15.58 -24.61 15.92
C ASN A 189 -16.90 -24.82 16.69
N GLY A 190 -17.96 -25.38 16.06
CA GLY A 190 -19.24 -25.61 16.72
C GLY A 190 -20.01 -24.32 17.10
N MET A 191 -19.72 -23.21 16.42
CA MET A 191 -20.23 -21.86 16.71
C MET A 191 -21.16 -21.27 15.63
N GLU A 192 -21.44 -22.00 14.55
CA GLU A 192 -22.27 -21.52 13.43
C GLU A 192 -23.66 -21.01 13.86
N ARG A 193 -24.30 -21.65 14.84
CA ARG A 193 -25.63 -21.23 15.35
C ARG A 193 -25.57 -20.21 16.50
N LYS A 194 -24.37 -19.86 16.95
CA LYS A 194 -24.12 -19.00 18.12
C LYS A 194 -23.80 -17.55 17.73
N ILE A 195 -23.46 -17.32 16.46
CA ILE A 195 -23.01 -16.03 15.94
C ILE A 195 -23.84 -15.70 14.69
N ASN A 196 -24.51 -14.55 14.70
CA ASN A 196 -25.27 -14.04 13.56
C ASN A 196 -24.32 -13.38 12.56
N VAL A 197 -24.12 -14.02 11.40
CA VAL A 197 -23.16 -13.56 10.37
C VAL A 197 -23.88 -12.83 9.23
N ILE A 198 -23.55 -11.56 9.04
CA ILE A 198 -24.18 -10.67 8.06
C ILE A 198 -23.14 -10.23 7.00
N ASN A 199 -23.48 -10.38 5.72
CA ASN A 199 -22.62 -9.93 4.62
C ASN A 199 -22.99 -8.51 4.18
N LYS A 200 -22.53 -7.55 4.95
CA LYS A 200 -22.73 -6.11 4.74
C LYS A 200 -21.57 -5.35 5.35
N ARG A 201 -21.34 -4.14 4.84
CA ARG A 201 -20.58 -3.13 5.59
C ARG A 201 -21.41 -2.68 6.80
N SER A 202 -20.74 -2.15 7.82
CA SER A 202 -21.43 -1.66 9.02
C SER A 202 -22.40 -0.52 8.69
N ASP A 203 -22.06 0.38 7.75
CA ASP A 203 -22.89 1.50 7.29
C ASP A 203 -24.13 1.09 6.47
N GLU A 204 -24.27 -0.20 6.15
CA GLU A 204 -25.45 -0.77 5.48
C GLU A 204 -26.39 -1.51 6.44
N LEU A 205 -25.97 -1.72 7.69
CA LEU A 205 -26.75 -2.42 8.71
C LEU A 205 -27.89 -1.55 9.23
N LYS A 206 -29.08 -2.15 9.39
CA LYS A 206 -30.25 -1.48 9.93
C LYS A 206 -30.82 -2.21 11.14
N VAL A 207 -31.01 -1.47 12.25
CA VAL A 207 -31.71 -1.97 13.44
C VAL A 207 -33.19 -2.22 13.10
N GLY A 208 -33.72 -3.35 13.55
CA GLY A 208 -35.06 -3.85 13.23
C GLY A 208 -35.18 -4.63 11.92
N VAL A 209 -34.12 -4.63 11.09
CA VAL A 209 -34.07 -5.38 9.82
C VAL A 209 -32.95 -6.42 9.84
N ASP A 210 -31.72 -5.96 10.00
CA ASP A 210 -30.52 -6.82 10.00
C ASP A 210 -30.13 -7.26 11.41
N ILE A 211 -30.29 -6.37 12.39
CA ILE A 211 -30.06 -6.64 13.81
C ILE A 211 -31.30 -6.28 14.62
N THR A 212 -31.63 -7.08 15.64
CA THR A 212 -32.88 -6.91 16.41
C THR A 212 -32.87 -5.70 17.33
N SER A 213 -31.70 -5.30 17.80
CA SER A 213 -31.48 -4.22 18.76
C SER A 213 -30.14 -3.55 18.49
N ARG A 214 -29.95 -2.36 19.06
CA ARG A 214 -28.63 -1.74 19.17
C ARG A 214 -27.73 -2.56 20.09
N ALA A 215 -26.43 -2.61 19.79
CA ALA A 215 -25.47 -3.42 20.52
C ALA A 215 -24.96 -2.70 21.79
N ASP A 216 -24.76 -3.47 22.86
CA ASP A 216 -24.20 -3.02 24.13
C ASP A 216 -22.67 -2.89 24.07
N ILE A 217 -22.05 -3.73 23.24
CA ILE A 217 -20.58 -3.84 23.11
C ILE A 217 -20.20 -3.82 21.63
N LEU A 218 -19.28 -2.92 21.28
CA LEU A 218 -18.58 -2.95 20.00
C LEU A 218 -17.24 -3.67 20.14
N VAL A 219 -16.97 -4.62 19.26
CA VAL A 219 -15.63 -5.15 19.04
C VAL A 219 -15.25 -4.83 17.60
N SER A 220 -14.06 -4.30 17.37
CA SER A 220 -13.61 -4.02 16.01
C SER A 220 -12.10 -3.96 15.92
N GLU A 221 -11.60 -4.36 14.76
CA GLU A 221 -10.20 -4.25 14.37
C GLU A 221 -10.19 -3.94 12.86
N ILE A 222 -10.30 -2.65 12.56
CA ILE A 222 -10.28 -2.05 11.21
C ILE A 222 -9.23 -0.94 11.19
N LEU A 223 -7.99 -1.34 11.50
CA LEU A 223 -6.89 -0.42 11.75
C LEU A 223 -5.77 -0.72 10.77
N ASP A 224 -5.13 0.31 10.24
CA ASP A 224 -3.90 0.18 9.45
C ASP A 224 -2.69 0.75 10.21
N SER A 225 -1.54 0.84 9.52
CA SER A 225 -0.33 1.41 10.11
C SER A 225 -0.50 2.89 10.51
N GLU A 226 -1.34 3.63 9.78
CA GLU A 226 -1.69 5.03 10.06
C GLU A 226 -2.86 5.18 11.06
N LEU A 227 -3.41 4.06 11.56
CA LEU A 227 -4.62 3.95 12.38
C LEU A 227 -5.94 4.22 11.62
N LEU A 228 -5.99 5.24 10.76
CA LEU A 228 -7.23 5.74 10.16
C LEU A 228 -7.52 5.24 8.75
N GLY A 229 -6.53 4.66 8.05
CA GLY A 229 -6.60 4.38 6.61
C GLY A 229 -7.64 3.33 6.21
N GLU A 230 -8.12 2.54 7.17
CA GLU A 230 -9.20 1.56 6.98
C GLU A 230 -10.60 2.11 7.30
N GLY A 231 -10.75 3.42 7.50
CA GLY A 231 -12.05 4.06 7.70
C GLY A 231 -12.60 3.89 9.11
N LEU A 232 -11.71 3.93 10.11
CA LEU A 232 -12.07 3.86 11.52
C LEU A 232 -13.10 4.92 11.93
N ILE A 233 -12.83 6.19 11.62
CA ILE A 233 -13.68 7.33 11.98
C ILE A 233 -15.10 7.19 11.42
N PRO A 234 -15.30 7.05 10.09
CA PRO A 234 -16.65 6.94 9.54
C PRO A 234 -17.40 5.70 10.05
N THR A 235 -16.69 4.59 10.31
CA THR A 235 -17.28 3.38 10.91
C THR A 235 -17.79 3.64 12.33
N LEU A 236 -16.96 4.26 13.19
CA LEU A 236 -17.36 4.60 14.56
C LEU A 236 -18.49 5.61 14.58
N GLN A 237 -18.47 6.62 13.70
CA GLN A 237 -19.55 7.60 13.58
C GLN A 237 -20.88 6.92 13.28
N HIS A 238 -20.94 6.10 12.24
CA HIS A 238 -22.15 5.37 11.91
C HIS A 238 -22.59 4.43 13.04
N ALA A 239 -21.66 3.68 13.63
CA ALA A 239 -21.97 2.76 14.71
C ALA A 239 -22.61 3.47 15.92
N HIS A 240 -22.05 4.60 16.36
CA HIS A 240 -22.63 5.40 17.44
C HIS A 240 -23.99 5.99 17.07
N ASP A 241 -24.14 6.48 15.84
CA ASP A 241 -25.38 7.12 15.38
C ASP A 241 -26.55 6.12 15.30
N THR A 242 -26.28 4.88 14.85
CA THR A 242 -27.35 3.95 14.45
C THR A 242 -27.31 2.56 15.11
N LEU A 243 -26.13 2.01 15.42
CA LEU A 243 -25.94 0.60 15.78
C LEU A 243 -25.71 0.35 17.26
N LEU A 244 -25.24 1.34 18.02
CA LEU A 244 -24.85 1.19 19.42
C LEU A 244 -25.87 1.85 20.36
N VAL A 245 -25.99 1.30 21.57
CA VAL A 245 -26.73 1.92 22.67
C VAL A 245 -26.03 3.19 23.15
N GLU A 246 -26.70 4.01 23.95
CA GLU A 246 -26.02 5.09 24.66
C GLU A 246 -25.00 4.51 25.65
N ASN A 247 -23.78 5.06 25.66
CA ASN A 247 -22.66 4.61 26.49
C ASN A 247 -22.27 3.13 26.26
N PRO A 248 -21.95 2.74 25.02
CA PRO A 248 -21.55 1.37 24.72
C PRO A 248 -20.17 1.08 25.35
N LYS A 249 -19.90 -0.20 25.63
CA LYS A 249 -18.52 -0.64 25.86
C LYS A 249 -17.84 -0.94 24.53
N THR A 250 -16.55 -0.68 24.40
CA THR A 250 -15.82 -0.95 23.16
C THR A 250 -14.50 -1.68 23.42
N VAL A 251 -14.13 -2.57 22.50
CA VAL A 251 -12.80 -3.19 22.44
C VAL A 251 -12.25 -2.99 21.02
N PRO A 252 -11.23 -2.14 20.82
CA PRO A 252 -10.50 -1.37 21.83
C PRO A 252 -11.32 -0.25 22.47
N CYS A 253 -10.86 0.24 23.63
CA CYS A 253 -11.46 1.41 24.31
C CYS A 253 -10.92 2.72 23.74
N ARG A 254 -9.62 2.75 23.41
CA ARG A 254 -8.94 3.96 22.98
C ARG A 254 -7.75 3.64 22.09
N ALA A 255 -7.47 4.51 21.14
CA ALA A 255 -6.22 4.54 20.38
C ALA A 255 -5.50 5.86 20.61
N THR A 256 -4.18 5.85 20.78
CA THR A 256 -3.36 7.07 20.87
C THR A 256 -2.24 6.99 19.85
N THR A 257 -2.12 8.01 18.99
CA THR A 257 -1.01 8.14 18.05
C THR A 257 0.14 8.91 18.69
N TYR A 258 1.36 8.51 18.36
CA TYR A 258 2.60 9.08 18.87
C TYR A 258 3.53 9.41 17.71
N GLY A 259 4.47 10.33 17.94
CA GLY A 259 5.53 10.66 17.01
C GLY A 259 6.87 10.85 17.70
N GLN A 260 7.93 10.80 16.91
CA GLN A 260 9.29 11.14 17.32
C GLN A 260 10.03 11.79 16.15
N LEU A 261 10.67 12.94 16.43
CA LEU A 261 11.53 13.64 15.48
C LEU A 261 12.84 12.87 15.30
N VAL A 262 13.25 12.64 14.05
CA VAL A 262 14.49 11.92 13.74
C VAL A 262 15.32 12.60 12.66
N GLU A 263 16.64 12.50 12.82
CA GLU A 263 17.64 12.73 11.78
C GLU A 263 18.09 11.37 11.24
N SER A 264 18.07 11.21 9.91
CA SER A 264 18.57 10.01 9.24
C SER A 264 18.98 10.32 7.80
N GLU A 265 20.23 9.98 7.43
CA GLU A 265 20.70 10.17 6.06
C GLU A 265 19.92 9.29 5.06
N TYR A 266 19.54 8.08 5.48
CA TYR A 266 18.73 7.16 4.67
C TYR A 266 17.35 7.75 4.35
N LEU A 267 16.60 8.20 5.37
CA LEU A 267 15.28 8.80 5.16
C LEU A 267 15.34 10.12 4.40
N TRP A 268 16.43 10.88 4.57
CA TRP A 268 16.65 12.10 3.80
C TRP A 268 16.85 11.83 2.31
N LYS A 269 17.65 10.81 1.96
CA LYS A 269 17.87 10.38 0.56
C LYS A 269 16.58 9.96 -0.15
N LEU A 270 15.61 9.43 0.59
CA LEU A 270 14.32 9.01 0.03
C LEU A 270 13.43 10.16 -0.47
N HIS A 271 13.71 11.42 -0.13
CA HIS A 271 12.82 12.52 -0.52
C HIS A 271 13.52 13.76 -1.09
N ASP A 272 14.77 14.04 -0.73
CA ASP A 272 15.47 15.26 -1.14
C ASP A 272 16.37 15.03 -2.36
N LEU A 273 15.76 14.86 -3.54
CA LEU A 273 16.53 14.68 -4.77
C LEU A 273 17.47 15.85 -5.03
N SER A 274 17.02 17.09 -4.80
CA SER A 274 17.73 18.32 -5.15
C SER A 274 19.13 18.40 -4.52
N ASN A 275 19.25 18.10 -3.24
CA ASN A 275 20.53 18.16 -2.55
C ASN A 275 21.36 16.89 -2.69
N ASN A 276 20.71 15.75 -2.98
CA ASN A 276 21.44 14.50 -3.24
C ASN A 276 22.09 14.53 -4.63
N GLU A 277 21.37 14.96 -5.68
CA GLU A 277 21.94 15.05 -7.02
C GLU A 277 23.03 16.12 -7.14
N ALA A 278 23.01 17.17 -6.31
CA ALA A 278 24.07 18.17 -6.27
C ALA A 278 25.45 17.59 -5.90
N LYS A 279 25.50 16.36 -5.35
CA LYS A 279 26.72 15.62 -5.04
C LYS A 279 27.16 14.69 -6.19
N ALA A 280 26.35 14.54 -7.23
CA ALA A 280 26.70 13.75 -8.40
C ALA A 280 27.74 14.49 -9.26
N SER A 281 28.53 13.72 -10.02
CA SER A 281 29.60 14.24 -10.90
C SER A 281 29.34 13.83 -12.35
N ASP A 282 28.11 14.04 -12.81
CA ASP A 282 27.65 13.69 -14.16
C ASP A 282 27.06 14.87 -14.94
N ASP A 283 27.07 16.08 -14.37
CA ASP A 283 26.52 17.31 -14.96
C ASP A 283 25.06 17.17 -15.45
N ILE A 284 24.28 16.27 -14.84
CA ILE A 284 22.86 16.04 -15.12
C ILE A 284 22.00 16.60 -13.98
N HIS A 285 21.01 17.42 -14.34
CA HIS A 285 20.11 18.09 -13.41
C HIS A 285 18.68 17.58 -13.58
N LEU A 286 18.25 16.65 -12.72
CA LEU A 286 16.86 16.20 -12.68
C LEU A 286 15.97 17.20 -11.94
N VAL A 287 16.54 17.95 -11.01
CA VAL A 287 15.88 19.03 -10.27
C VAL A 287 16.70 20.31 -10.42
N PRO A 288 16.58 21.02 -11.56
CA PRO A 288 17.32 22.25 -11.80
C PRO A 288 17.05 23.32 -10.73
N LYS A 289 18.03 24.21 -10.50
CA LYS A 289 17.88 25.36 -9.59
C LYS A 289 16.67 26.22 -9.97
N GLY A 290 15.83 26.55 -9.00
CA GLY A 290 14.57 27.26 -9.18
C GLY A 290 13.38 26.38 -9.56
N LEU A 291 13.58 25.07 -9.68
CA LEU A 291 12.55 24.06 -9.97
C LEU A 291 12.56 22.94 -8.93
N GLU A 292 12.85 23.25 -7.66
CA GLU A 292 13.07 22.29 -6.57
C GLU A 292 11.90 21.33 -6.33
N THR A 293 10.69 21.68 -6.79
CA THR A 293 9.47 20.90 -6.61
C THR A 293 8.98 20.23 -7.88
N ILE A 294 9.73 20.29 -8.99
CA ILE A 294 9.30 19.76 -10.30
C ILE A 294 9.15 18.23 -10.29
N LEU A 295 10.03 17.57 -9.54
CA LEU A 295 10.00 16.16 -9.21
C LEU A 295 9.84 16.05 -7.70
N CYS A 296 8.80 15.36 -7.25
CA CYS A 296 8.47 15.28 -5.83
C CYS A 296 8.06 13.87 -5.42
N ILE A 297 8.06 13.60 -4.11
CA ILE A 297 7.34 12.45 -3.54
C ILE A 297 5.93 12.87 -3.15
N LYS A 298 5.03 11.91 -3.00
CA LYS A 298 3.68 12.19 -2.49
C LYS A 298 3.77 12.54 -1.00
N GLN A 299 3.17 13.65 -0.59
CA GLN A 299 3.15 14.03 0.83
C GLN A 299 2.09 13.19 1.57
N GLN A 300 2.52 12.09 2.19
CA GLN A 300 1.68 11.16 2.95
C GLN A 300 2.50 10.42 4.01
N GLN A 301 1.83 9.66 4.87
CA GLN A 301 2.48 8.67 5.71
C GLN A 301 2.97 7.50 4.86
N TYR A 302 4.20 7.05 5.10
CA TYR A 302 4.77 5.87 4.47
C TYR A 302 4.97 4.75 5.51
N PRO A 303 4.21 3.63 5.43
CA PRO A 303 4.40 2.49 6.31
C PRO A 303 5.77 1.84 6.09
N MET A 304 6.59 1.75 7.14
CA MET A 304 7.96 1.23 7.09
C MET A 304 8.31 0.46 8.36
N HIS A 305 9.09 -0.62 8.21
CA HIS A 305 9.73 -1.33 9.32
C HIS A 305 10.90 -0.50 9.85
N CYS A 306 10.60 0.45 10.74
CA CYS A 306 11.61 1.43 11.17
C CYS A 306 12.68 0.80 12.09
N ASP A 307 12.38 -0.33 12.73
CA ASP A 307 13.36 -1.15 13.45
C ASP A 307 14.59 -1.50 12.60
N ALA A 308 14.40 -1.73 11.29
CA ALA A 308 15.48 -2.12 10.39
C ALA A 308 16.49 -1.00 10.13
N ILE A 309 16.08 0.26 10.31
CA ILE A 309 16.92 1.45 10.07
C ILE A 309 17.39 2.11 11.36
N GLN A 310 17.15 1.50 12.53
CA GLN A 310 17.45 2.08 13.85
C GLN A 310 18.89 2.59 13.96
N GLN A 311 19.87 1.88 13.37
CA GLN A 311 21.29 2.25 13.45
C GLN A 311 21.61 3.56 12.71
N ASP A 312 20.80 3.93 11.72
CA ASP A 312 20.94 5.15 10.93
C ASP A 312 20.10 6.32 11.51
N LEU A 313 19.44 6.12 12.64
CA LEU A 313 18.61 7.13 13.29
C LEU A 313 19.35 7.83 14.42
N LYS A 314 19.28 9.15 14.40
CA LYS A 314 19.55 10.01 15.55
C LYS A 314 18.24 10.62 16.02
N LEU A 315 17.84 10.24 17.23
CA LEU A 315 16.62 10.72 17.86
C LEU A 315 16.81 12.18 18.28
N LEU A 316 15.87 13.05 17.89
CA LEU A 316 15.92 14.48 18.17
C LEU A 316 14.88 14.93 19.19
N SER A 317 14.04 14.03 19.68
CA SER A 317 13.03 14.30 20.71
C SER A 317 12.71 13.03 21.50
N GLU A 318 12.16 13.20 22.70
CA GLU A 318 11.38 12.12 23.32
C GLU A 318 10.09 11.87 22.53
N PRO A 319 9.52 10.65 22.57
CA PRO A 319 8.22 10.41 21.96
C PRO A 319 7.13 11.34 22.51
N PHE A 320 6.31 11.88 21.62
CA PHE A 320 5.22 12.81 21.97
C PHE A 320 3.86 12.28 21.49
N ARG A 321 2.80 12.64 22.22
CA ARG A 321 1.41 12.27 21.89
C ARG A 321 0.85 13.21 20.82
N ILE A 322 0.16 12.64 19.83
CA ILE A 322 -0.41 13.36 18.69
C ILE A 322 -1.95 13.42 18.81
N PHE A 323 -2.66 12.32 18.56
CA PHE A 323 -4.12 12.26 18.69
C PHE A 323 -4.54 11.14 19.63
N GLU A 324 -5.71 11.29 20.24
CA GLU A 324 -6.37 10.27 21.06
C GLU A 324 -7.80 10.08 20.56
N PHE A 325 -8.15 8.84 20.23
CA PHE A 325 -9.48 8.45 19.77
C PHE A 325 -10.12 7.58 20.85
N ASP A 326 -11.21 8.07 21.46
CA ASP A 326 -12.01 7.35 22.44
C ASP A 326 -13.16 6.63 21.72
N PHE A 327 -13.08 5.31 21.63
CA PHE A 327 -14.03 4.50 20.84
C PHE A 327 -15.42 4.48 21.47
N SER A 328 -15.54 4.82 22.76
CA SER A 328 -16.84 4.95 23.43
C SER A 328 -17.60 6.23 23.07
N LYS A 329 -16.97 7.13 22.30
CA LYS A 329 -17.56 8.37 21.81
C LYS A 329 -17.57 8.40 20.30
N ARG A 330 -18.54 9.14 19.75
CA ARG A 330 -18.60 9.46 18.33
C ARG A 330 -17.44 10.41 17.97
N PRO A 331 -16.48 10.01 17.11
CA PRO A 331 -15.34 10.87 16.76
C PRO A 331 -15.74 11.98 15.77
N GLU A 332 -14.96 13.06 15.76
CA GLU A 332 -15.04 14.11 14.73
C GLU A 332 -14.37 13.65 13.43
N SER A 333 -14.85 14.14 12.28
CA SER A 333 -14.31 13.81 10.94
C SER A 333 -13.00 14.54 10.61
N HIS A 334 -12.68 15.56 11.39
CA HIS A 334 -11.50 16.39 11.22
C HIS A 334 -11.02 16.82 12.59
N GLY A 335 -9.71 16.93 12.76
CA GLY A 335 -9.13 17.46 13.99
C GLY A 335 -7.77 18.07 13.72
N GLU A 336 -7.50 19.16 14.43
CA GLU A 336 -6.23 19.88 14.37
C GLU A 336 -5.66 20.00 15.78
N ARG A 337 -4.36 19.77 15.90
CA ARG A 337 -3.66 19.91 17.18
C ARG A 337 -2.29 20.51 16.96
N MET A 338 -2.01 21.60 17.66
CA MET A 338 -0.65 22.11 17.82
C MET A 338 0.07 21.29 18.90
N VAL A 339 1.21 20.70 18.54
CA VAL A 339 2.08 19.92 19.42
C VAL A 339 3.39 20.69 19.58
N HIS A 340 3.79 20.93 20.82
CA HIS A 340 5.05 21.59 21.15
C HIS A 340 6.05 20.52 21.56
N ILE A 341 7.15 20.41 20.82
CA ILE A 341 8.12 19.32 20.94
C ILE A 341 9.46 19.91 21.33
N LYS A 342 9.98 19.51 22.48
CA LYS A 342 11.31 19.93 22.92
C LYS A 342 12.38 19.04 22.31
N ALA A 343 13.35 19.64 21.63
CA ALA A 343 14.47 18.90 21.05
C ALA A 343 15.43 18.39 22.12
N THR A 344 15.82 17.12 22.04
CA THR A 344 16.77 16.49 22.98
C THR A 344 18.22 16.61 22.54
N ASN A 345 18.44 16.88 21.24
CA ASN A 345 19.76 16.88 20.60
C ASN A 345 19.77 17.91 19.46
N ASP A 346 20.94 18.50 19.19
CA ASP A 346 21.16 19.30 17.98
C ASP A 346 21.05 18.40 16.74
N GLY A 347 20.50 18.88 15.64
CA GLY A 347 20.42 18.11 14.40
C GLY A 347 19.50 18.68 13.33
N ASN A 348 19.23 17.89 12.30
CA ASN A 348 18.26 18.19 11.25
C ASN A 348 17.13 17.17 11.27
N ILE A 349 15.90 17.64 11.48
CA ILE A 349 14.69 16.82 11.42
C ILE A 349 14.44 16.45 9.96
N HIS A 350 14.79 15.23 9.59
CA HIS A 350 14.55 14.70 8.24
C HIS A 350 13.18 14.03 8.13
N ALA A 351 12.66 13.48 9.23
CA ALA A 351 11.36 12.82 9.26
C ALA A 351 10.74 12.83 10.66
N ILE A 352 9.43 12.56 10.69
CA ILE A 352 8.70 12.17 11.90
C ILE A 352 8.38 10.69 11.75
N ILE A 353 8.84 9.86 12.69
CA ILE A 353 8.40 8.47 12.80
C ILE A 353 7.21 8.45 13.74
N SER A 354 6.09 7.88 13.30
CA SER A 354 4.84 7.80 14.04
C SER A 354 4.32 6.37 14.15
N TRP A 355 3.56 6.11 15.20
CA TRP A 355 2.97 4.82 15.53
C TRP A 355 1.76 5.03 16.43
N TRP A 356 1.09 3.96 16.84
CA TRP A 356 -0.04 4.04 17.75
C TRP A 356 0.01 2.98 18.85
N VAL A 357 -0.76 3.27 19.90
CA VAL A 357 -0.98 2.38 21.05
C VAL A 357 -2.48 2.23 21.25
N LEU A 358 -2.95 0.99 21.27
CA LEU A 358 -4.31 0.65 21.67
C LEU A 358 -4.36 0.35 23.15
N GLN A 359 -5.27 1.02 23.84
CA GLN A 359 -5.77 0.59 25.14
C GLN A 359 -7.02 -0.26 24.90
N LEU A 360 -6.92 -1.54 25.22
CA LEU A 360 -7.97 -2.51 24.92
C LEU A 360 -9.01 -2.64 26.05
N ASP A 361 -8.68 -2.25 27.28
CA ASP A 361 -9.59 -2.26 28.42
C ASP A 361 -9.70 -0.89 29.12
N TYR A 362 -10.85 -0.65 29.78
CA TYR A 362 -11.11 0.62 30.46
C TYR A 362 -10.22 0.87 31.69
N GLU A 363 -9.68 -0.19 32.28
CA GLU A 363 -8.76 -0.12 33.43
C GLU A 363 -7.34 0.30 33.01
N GLY A 364 -7.01 0.27 31.72
CA GLY A 364 -5.68 0.58 31.23
C GLY A 364 -4.64 -0.45 31.71
N THR A 365 -4.97 -1.73 31.59
CA THR A 365 -4.06 -2.83 31.95
C THR A 365 -3.68 -3.71 30.76
N ILE A 366 -4.42 -3.62 29.65
CA ILE A 366 -4.21 -4.41 28.43
C ILE A 366 -3.98 -3.44 27.27
N PHE A 367 -2.79 -3.51 26.68
CA PHE A 367 -2.42 -2.68 25.54
C PHE A 367 -1.88 -3.52 24.38
N TYR A 368 -1.97 -2.94 23.19
CA TYR A 368 -1.20 -3.35 22.03
C TYR A 368 -0.51 -2.13 21.45
N SER A 369 0.72 -2.25 21.01
CA SER A 369 1.51 -1.13 20.50
C SER A 369 2.26 -1.51 19.22
N THR A 370 2.24 -0.59 18.26
CA THR A 370 3.08 -0.60 17.04
C THR A 370 4.36 0.22 17.21
N ALA A 371 4.74 0.56 18.45
CA ALA A 371 5.94 1.34 18.71
C ALA A 371 7.21 0.59 18.25
N PRO A 372 8.20 1.31 17.71
CA PRO A 372 9.48 0.71 17.35
C PRO A 372 10.26 0.27 18.61
N LYS A 373 11.19 -0.68 18.44
CA LYS A 373 11.92 -1.35 19.53
C LYS A 373 12.70 -0.43 20.46
N TRP A 374 13.15 0.73 19.97
CA TRP A 374 13.91 1.68 20.79
C TRP A 374 13.03 2.48 21.74
N VAL A 375 11.72 2.50 21.54
CA VAL A 375 10.78 3.18 22.44
C VAL A 375 10.53 2.27 23.63
N LYS A 376 11.00 2.72 24.80
CA LYS A 376 10.69 2.08 26.08
C LYS A 376 9.29 2.54 26.51
N LEU A 377 8.29 1.66 26.43
CA LEU A 377 7.00 1.87 27.11
C LEU A 377 7.22 1.78 28.63
N PRO A 378 6.60 2.64 29.49
CA PRO A 378 5.32 3.33 29.33
C PRO A 378 5.45 4.87 29.26
N LEU A 379 4.88 5.49 28.22
CA LEU A 379 5.07 6.91 27.93
C LEU A 379 4.31 7.89 28.86
N ASP A 380 3.48 7.42 29.80
CA ASP A 380 2.84 8.29 30.81
C ASP A 380 2.13 7.56 31.98
N THR A 381 2.32 6.25 32.16
CA THR A 381 1.66 5.48 33.23
C THR A 381 2.69 4.86 34.15
N ALA A 382 2.91 5.51 35.30
CA ALA A 382 3.43 4.80 36.46
C ALA A 382 2.51 3.60 36.72
N GLU A 383 3.10 2.41 36.90
CA GLU A 383 2.43 1.17 37.34
C GLU A 383 1.66 0.34 36.28
N LEU A 384 2.28 -0.02 35.16
CA LEU A 384 1.79 -1.15 34.35
C LEU A 384 2.58 -2.44 34.59
N PRO A 385 1.91 -3.58 34.90
CA PRO A 385 2.55 -4.88 34.94
C PRO A 385 3.20 -5.20 33.59
N THR A 386 4.46 -5.63 33.65
CA THR A 386 5.36 -5.98 32.55
C THR A 386 4.87 -7.11 31.62
N SER A 387 3.62 -7.55 31.73
CA SER A 387 3.16 -8.84 31.18
C SER A 387 2.50 -8.78 29.80
N LEU A 388 2.23 -7.60 29.22
CA LEU A 388 1.47 -7.52 27.95
C LEU A 388 1.89 -6.39 26.98
N ALA A 389 3.00 -5.69 27.21
CA ALA A 389 3.49 -4.71 26.23
C ALA A 389 4.05 -5.43 24.99
N SER A 390 3.39 -5.31 23.84
CA SER A 390 3.82 -5.89 22.56
C SER A 390 4.98 -5.14 21.87
N ALA A 391 5.56 -4.12 22.53
CA ALA A 391 6.62 -3.31 21.94
C ALA A 391 7.77 -4.18 21.42
N GLY A 392 8.07 -4.02 20.13
CA GLY A 392 9.17 -4.73 19.48
C GLY A 392 8.88 -6.15 18.99
N GLN A 393 7.62 -6.59 18.94
CA GLN A 393 7.25 -7.82 18.25
C GLN A 393 6.99 -7.55 16.76
N TRP A 394 7.46 -8.45 15.91
CA TRP A 394 7.35 -8.29 14.47
C TRP A 394 5.99 -8.75 13.96
N CYS A 395 5.35 -7.91 13.16
CA CYS A 395 4.21 -8.24 12.30
C CYS A 395 4.32 -7.37 11.04
N ASP A 396 3.69 -7.77 9.93
CA ASP A 396 3.75 -7.01 8.67
C ASP A 396 2.45 -6.24 8.37
N HIS A 397 1.31 -6.69 8.88
CA HIS A 397 0.04 -5.98 8.72
C HIS A 397 0.03 -4.59 9.34
N TRP A 398 0.80 -4.38 10.41
CA TRP A 398 1.04 -3.08 11.01
C TRP A 398 2.53 -2.74 11.10
N LYS A 399 2.87 -1.54 10.66
CA LYS A 399 4.22 -0.97 10.65
C LYS A 399 4.20 0.38 11.38
N GLN A 400 5.36 1.01 11.50
CA GLN A 400 5.43 2.43 11.84
C GLN A 400 5.21 3.26 10.56
N CYS A 401 4.85 4.52 10.71
CA CYS A 401 4.67 5.44 9.60
C CYS A 401 5.75 6.52 9.60
N VAL A 402 6.32 6.80 8.42
CA VAL A 402 7.31 7.87 8.22
C VAL A 402 6.66 9.02 7.48
N TRP A 403 6.74 10.22 8.05
CA TRP A 403 6.41 11.47 7.39
C TRP A 403 7.69 12.24 7.08
N PHE A 404 7.99 12.42 5.80
CA PHE A 404 9.19 13.13 5.36
C PHE A 404 9.06 14.65 5.52
N VAL A 405 10.10 15.28 6.04
CA VAL A 405 10.21 16.74 6.14
C VAL A 405 10.96 17.26 4.91
N PRO A 406 10.32 18.02 4.01
CA PRO A 406 10.89 18.33 2.69
C PRO A 406 12.25 19.06 2.72
N GLY A 407 13.07 18.81 1.70
CA GLY A 407 14.36 19.49 1.49
C GLY A 407 15.45 18.96 2.43
N LYS A 408 16.30 19.85 2.96
CA LYS A 408 17.39 19.46 3.88
C LYS A 408 16.90 19.05 5.28
N GLY A 409 15.60 18.98 5.49
CA GLY A 409 15.00 18.92 6.82
C GLY A 409 15.01 20.26 7.54
N MET A 410 14.55 20.23 8.79
CA MET A 410 14.50 21.40 9.68
C MET A 410 15.63 21.32 10.70
N SER A 411 16.55 22.29 10.67
CA SER A 411 17.61 22.40 11.69
C SER A 411 16.99 22.72 13.05
N VAL A 412 17.49 22.07 14.09
CA VAL A 412 17.06 22.27 15.47
C VAL A 412 18.25 22.17 16.41
N SER A 413 18.27 23.02 17.43
CA SER A 413 19.25 22.96 18.53
C SER A 413 18.67 22.20 19.71
N LYS A 414 19.52 21.58 20.51
CA LYS A 414 19.13 20.98 21.78
C LYS A 414 18.41 22.03 22.65
N ASP A 415 17.33 21.59 23.29
CA ASP A 415 16.44 22.40 24.13
C ASP A 415 15.58 23.44 23.36
N GLU A 416 15.71 23.55 22.04
CA GLU A 416 14.83 24.34 21.19
C GLU A 416 13.42 23.72 21.13
N GLU A 417 12.39 24.57 21.03
CA GLU A 417 11.01 24.14 20.88
C GLU A 417 10.58 24.16 19.41
N VAL A 418 10.14 23.00 18.92
CA VAL A 418 9.58 22.82 17.59
C VAL A 418 8.07 22.74 17.71
N GLN A 419 7.37 23.55 16.91
CA GLN A 419 5.92 23.47 16.80
C GLN A 419 5.54 22.56 15.64
N MET A 420 4.60 21.66 15.89
CA MET A 420 4.03 20.77 14.87
C MET A 420 2.52 20.89 14.87
N LEU A 421 1.94 21.39 13.78
CA LEU A 421 0.51 21.28 13.52
C LEU A 421 0.23 19.88 12.96
N ALA A 422 -0.40 19.03 13.77
CA ALA A 422 -0.95 17.76 13.34
C ALA A 422 -2.40 17.95 12.89
N ILE A 423 -2.77 17.32 11.77
CA ILE A 423 -4.12 17.38 11.21
C ILE A 423 -4.55 15.97 10.86
N HIS A 424 -5.74 15.56 11.26
CA HIS A 424 -6.35 14.33 10.75
C HIS A 424 -7.64 14.62 9.96
N THR A 425 -7.89 13.80 8.95
CA THR A 425 -9.16 13.69 8.24
C THR A 425 -9.87 12.41 8.68
N ASP A 426 -10.90 11.97 7.96
CA ASP A 426 -11.56 10.68 8.18
C ASP A 426 -10.61 9.48 7.98
N THR A 427 -9.56 9.62 7.16
CA THR A 427 -8.72 8.50 6.71
C THR A 427 -7.21 8.76 6.72
N SER A 428 -6.75 9.93 7.17
CA SER A 428 -5.32 10.27 7.13
C SER A 428 -4.90 11.23 8.22
N ILE A 429 -3.59 11.25 8.52
CA ILE A 429 -2.90 12.10 9.48
C ILE A 429 -1.71 12.75 8.77
N SER A 430 -1.61 14.07 8.88
CA SER A 430 -0.55 14.89 8.29
C SER A 430 0.10 15.82 9.30
N TYR A 431 1.34 16.22 9.04
CA TYR A 431 2.14 17.04 9.95
C TYR A 431 2.80 18.22 9.24
N ASN A 432 2.71 19.39 9.85
CA ASN A 432 3.37 20.62 9.41
C ASN A 432 4.26 21.14 10.53
N LEU A 433 5.57 21.24 10.29
CA LEU A 433 6.54 21.72 11.27
C LEU A 433 6.81 23.22 11.07
N THR A 434 6.93 23.95 12.18
CA THR A 434 7.34 25.36 12.23
C THR A 434 8.29 25.59 13.42
N ALA A 435 9.40 26.31 13.20
CA ALA A 435 10.34 26.67 14.26
C ALA A 435 9.91 27.98 14.96
N GLN A 436 10.12 28.07 16.29
CA GLN A 436 9.98 29.33 17.03
C GLN A 436 11.29 30.12 16.96
N ALA A 437 11.49 30.94 15.93
CA ALA A 437 12.50 32.00 15.95
C ALA A 437 11.94 33.29 15.35
N PRO A 438 12.30 34.48 15.89
CA PRO A 438 11.78 35.76 15.40
C PRO A 438 12.38 36.07 14.02
N GLU A 439 11.50 36.37 13.06
CA GLU A 439 11.82 36.98 11.75
C GLU A 439 12.81 36.23 10.82
N LYS A 440 12.85 34.90 10.83
CA LYS A 440 13.42 34.15 9.70
C LYS A 440 12.42 33.12 9.18
N GLU A 441 11.92 33.42 7.98
CA GLU A 441 11.14 32.59 7.08
C GLU A 441 10.17 31.62 7.77
N VAL A 442 8.91 32.05 7.88
CA VAL A 442 7.79 31.13 8.03
C VAL A 442 7.90 30.13 6.88
N LEU A 443 8.36 28.91 7.15
CA LEU A 443 8.18 27.78 6.25
C LEU A 443 6.71 27.38 6.29
N GLN A 444 5.84 28.29 5.86
CA GLN A 444 4.50 27.95 5.41
C GLN A 444 4.74 27.18 4.12
N TYR A 445 4.83 25.86 4.24
CA TYR A 445 4.65 25.00 3.09
C TYR A 445 3.21 25.23 2.63
N ASP A 446 3.01 26.13 1.68
CA ASP A 446 1.72 26.28 1.01
C ASP A 446 1.44 24.96 0.29
N PHE A 447 0.57 24.14 0.89
CA PHE A 447 0.19 22.83 0.36
C PHE A 447 -0.72 22.95 -0.87
N GLY A 448 -1.15 24.18 -1.19
CA GLY A 448 -1.82 24.53 -2.44
C GLY A 448 -0.82 24.77 -3.58
N GLN A 449 -0.83 23.87 -4.58
CA GLN A 449 -0.31 24.10 -5.93
C GLN A 449 1.20 24.37 -6.09
N ARG A 450 2.07 23.59 -5.42
CA ARG A 450 3.41 23.34 -6.00
C ARG A 450 3.23 22.63 -7.35
N LYS A 451 3.68 23.26 -8.44
CA LYS A 451 3.66 22.67 -9.79
C LYS A 451 4.66 21.50 -9.86
N CYS A 452 4.27 20.35 -9.32
CA CYS A 452 4.99 19.10 -9.47
C CYS A 452 4.57 18.47 -10.80
N ASN A 453 5.52 18.32 -11.72
CA ASN A 453 5.28 17.69 -13.02
C ASN A 453 5.34 16.16 -12.91
N LEU A 454 6.12 15.65 -11.95
CA LEU A 454 6.37 14.24 -11.79
C LEU A 454 6.43 13.84 -10.31
N ILE A 455 5.55 12.92 -9.90
CA ILE A 455 5.58 12.28 -8.58
C ILE A 455 6.22 10.90 -8.71
N LEU A 456 7.23 10.61 -7.91
CA LEU A 456 7.89 9.28 -7.86
C LEU A 456 7.80 8.68 -6.45
N SER A 457 8.05 7.38 -6.34
CA SER A 457 8.20 6.72 -5.05
C SER A 457 9.47 7.23 -4.32
N PRO A 458 9.49 7.17 -2.98
CA PRO A 458 10.68 7.56 -2.22
C PRO A 458 11.93 6.77 -2.60
N GLU A 459 11.78 5.46 -2.87
CA GLU A 459 12.87 4.59 -3.30
C GLU A 459 13.43 5.01 -4.66
N ARG A 460 12.55 5.40 -5.59
CA ARG A 460 12.97 5.86 -6.91
C ARG A 460 13.70 7.20 -6.83
N VAL A 461 13.24 8.10 -5.97
CA VAL A 461 13.93 9.36 -5.68
C VAL A 461 15.33 9.10 -5.12
N ALA A 462 15.48 8.17 -4.17
CA ALA A 462 16.79 7.80 -3.64
C ALA A 462 17.74 7.25 -4.72
N ILE A 463 17.25 6.38 -5.62
CA ILE A 463 18.06 5.85 -6.74
C ILE A 463 18.56 6.99 -7.64
N TYR A 464 17.69 7.93 -8.00
CA TYR A 464 18.06 9.09 -8.82
C TYR A 464 18.98 10.08 -8.12
N GLY A 465 19.03 10.07 -6.79
CA GLY A 465 19.98 10.84 -6.00
C GLY A 465 21.31 10.11 -5.73
N ASP A 466 21.42 8.82 -6.03
CA ASP A 466 22.61 8.01 -5.70
C ASP A 466 23.75 8.24 -6.70
N CYS A 467 24.83 8.87 -6.24
CA CYS A 467 25.98 9.20 -7.08
C CYS A 467 26.72 7.98 -7.64
N LYS A 468 26.74 6.84 -6.92
CA LYS A 468 27.42 5.62 -7.37
C LYS A 468 26.61 4.93 -8.46
N TRP A 469 25.29 4.88 -8.30
CA TRP A 469 24.39 4.36 -9.31
C TRP A 469 24.48 5.20 -10.59
N ARG A 470 24.39 6.53 -10.47
CA ARG A 470 24.50 7.46 -11.60
C ARG A 470 25.84 7.33 -12.34
N LEU A 471 26.95 7.29 -11.61
CA LEU A 471 28.29 7.08 -12.18
C LEU A 471 28.40 5.73 -12.89
N SER A 472 27.82 4.67 -12.33
CA SER A 472 27.81 3.33 -12.95
C SER A 472 27.00 3.32 -14.25
N MET A 473 25.87 4.02 -14.29
CA MET A 473 25.05 4.18 -15.49
C MET A 473 25.78 4.98 -16.58
N LEU A 474 26.38 6.12 -16.20
CA LEU A 474 27.21 6.95 -17.08
C LEU A 474 28.36 6.14 -17.67
N THR A 475 29.14 5.47 -16.83
CA THR A 475 30.30 4.66 -17.25
C THR A 475 29.89 3.53 -18.18
N SER A 476 28.83 2.80 -17.83
CA SER A 476 28.29 1.71 -18.65
C SER A 476 27.87 2.19 -20.03
N LEU A 477 27.16 3.33 -20.10
CA LEU A 477 26.71 3.89 -21.37
C LEU A 477 27.88 4.42 -22.20
N SER A 478 28.79 5.19 -21.60
CA SER A 478 29.99 5.68 -22.29
C SER A 478 30.81 4.53 -22.89
N ASN A 479 31.02 3.44 -22.15
CA ASN A 479 31.73 2.26 -22.64
C ASN A 479 30.98 1.57 -23.79
N ALA A 480 29.66 1.43 -23.71
CA ALA A 480 28.85 0.81 -24.76
C ALA A 480 28.84 1.62 -26.08
N LEU A 481 29.11 2.92 -26.00
CA LEU A 481 29.12 3.87 -27.13
C LEU A 481 30.50 4.12 -27.75
N GLN A 482 31.59 3.67 -27.13
CA GLN A 482 32.95 3.92 -27.64
C GLN A 482 33.08 3.50 -29.13
N GLY A 483 33.30 4.49 -30.00
CA GLY A 483 33.49 4.30 -31.44
C GLY A 483 32.21 4.09 -32.28
N LYS A 484 31.02 4.28 -31.71
CA LYS A 484 29.74 4.15 -32.43
C LYS A 484 29.15 5.51 -32.79
N ASP A 485 28.79 5.68 -34.05
CA ASP A 485 27.95 6.79 -34.51
C ASP A 485 26.47 6.39 -34.39
N VAL A 486 25.76 7.00 -33.45
CA VAL A 486 24.36 6.69 -33.13
C VAL A 486 23.49 7.83 -33.62
N SER A 487 22.70 7.61 -34.66
CA SER A 487 21.82 8.67 -35.19
C SER A 487 20.46 8.72 -34.47
N LEU A 488 19.96 7.56 -34.04
CA LEU A 488 18.68 7.39 -33.36
C LEU A 488 18.78 6.42 -32.18
N CYS A 489 18.44 6.90 -30.99
CA CYS A 489 18.31 6.09 -29.78
C CYS A 489 16.85 6.01 -29.30
N VAL A 490 16.42 4.83 -28.85
CA VAL A 490 15.13 4.60 -28.20
C VAL A 490 15.35 4.17 -26.75
N VAL A 491 14.79 4.93 -25.81
CA VAL A 491 14.68 4.57 -24.39
C VAL A 491 13.34 3.87 -24.19
N ALA A 492 13.38 2.56 -23.95
CA ALA A 492 12.21 1.68 -24.05
C ALA A 492 11.46 1.43 -22.74
N ASP A 493 11.64 2.32 -21.77
CA ASP A 493 11.09 2.23 -20.44
C ASP A 493 10.64 3.63 -19.93
N ASP A 494 10.36 3.75 -18.64
CA ASP A 494 9.93 4.99 -17.98
C ASP A 494 11.10 5.78 -17.36
N SER A 495 12.35 5.46 -17.73
CA SER A 495 13.52 6.13 -17.16
C SER A 495 13.66 7.55 -17.68
N VAL A 496 13.47 8.54 -16.80
CA VAL A 496 13.79 9.93 -17.12
C VAL A 496 15.30 10.19 -17.05
N TYR A 497 16.02 9.55 -16.13
CA TYR A 497 17.46 9.75 -15.98
C TYR A 497 18.21 9.23 -17.21
N LEU A 498 17.88 8.04 -17.70
CA LEU A 498 18.53 7.44 -18.87
C LEU A 498 18.29 8.25 -20.14
N THR A 499 17.09 8.79 -20.32
CA THR A 499 16.80 9.73 -21.42
C THR A 499 17.71 10.95 -21.37
N VAL A 500 17.82 11.59 -20.21
CA VAL A 500 18.65 12.79 -20.05
C VAL A 500 20.13 12.44 -20.20
N LEU A 501 20.58 11.31 -19.67
CA LEU A 501 21.95 10.82 -19.80
C LEU A 501 22.34 10.56 -21.26
N VAL A 502 21.49 9.87 -22.03
CA VAL A 502 21.71 9.66 -23.46
C VAL A 502 21.75 10.99 -24.20
N ALA A 503 20.80 11.89 -23.90
CA ALA A 503 20.78 13.22 -24.49
C ALA A 503 22.09 13.98 -24.17
N HIS A 504 22.56 13.93 -22.94
CA HIS A 504 23.77 14.60 -22.47
C HIS A 504 25.03 14.09 -23.19
N ILE A 505 25.25 12.77 -23.23
CA ILE A 505 26.44 12.15 -23.85
C ILE A 505 26.43 12.32 -25.38
N LEU A 506 25.27 12.13 -26.01
CA LEU A 506 25.13 12.08 -27.46
C LEU A 506 24.45 13.34 -28.00
N GLN A 507 25.18 14.45 -28.11
CA GLN A 507 24.62 15.77 -28.45
C GLN A 507 23.93 15.84 -29.83
N SER A 508 24.34 15.02 -30.79
CA SER A 508 23.79 15.00 -32.16
C SER A 508 22.70 13.93 -32.39
N THR A 509 22.50 13.01 -31.44
CA THR A 509 21.56 11.89 -31.57
C THR A 509 20.13 12.32 -31.30
N HIS A 510 19.19 11.83 -32.12
CA HIS A 510 17.76 11.94 -31.83
C HIS A 510 17.37 10.87 -30.81
N VAL A 511 16.72 11.28 -29.72
CA VAL A 511 16.32 10.37 -28.64
C VAL A 511 14.79 10.25 -28.65
N ILE A 512 14.29 9.02 -28.65
CA ILE A 512 12.87 8.71 -28.49
C ILE A 512 12.68 8.08 -27.13
N SER A 513 11.92 8.71 -26.24
CA SER A 513 11.54 8.10 -24.96
C SER A 513 10.12 7.56 -25.03
N LEU A 514 9.95 6.27 -24.71
CA LEU A 514 8.65 5.61 -24.86
C LEU A 514 7.68 5.92 -23.73
N PHE A 515 8.16 6.04 -22.49
CA PHE A 515 7.34 6.35 -21.31
C PHE A 515 5.99 5.60 -21.24
N PRO A 516 5.99 4.26 -21.27
CA PRO A 516 4.75 3.48 -21.30
C PRO A 516 3.83 3.73 -20.10
N GLY A 517 4.40 4.06 -18.93
CA GLY A 517 3.70 4.46 -17.71
C GLY A 517 3.60 5.98 -17.54
N LEU A 518 4.70 6.71 -17.68
CA LEU A 518 4.77 8.15 -17.43
C LEU A 518 4.01 9.01 -18.44
N ARG A 519 3.99 8.59 -19.71
CA ARG A 519 3.28 9.26 -20.81
C ARG A 519 3.54 10.78 -20.82
N ASP A 520 2.48 11.59 -20.95
CA ASP A 520 2.52 13.05 -21.00
C ASP A 520 3.15 13.69 -19.77
N LYS A 521 3.08 13.06 -18.58
CA LYS A 521 3.75 13.58 -17.38
C LYS A 521 5.27 13.56 -17.58
N GLY A 522 5.79 12.46 -18.12
CA GLY A 522 7.20 12.33 -18.47
C GLY A 522 7.62 13.35 -19.53
N PHE A 523 6.80 13.57 -20.58
CA PHE A 523 7.06 14.60 -21.58
C PHE A 523 7.13 16.01 -20.97
N ARG A 524 6.10 16.41 -20.21
CA ARG A 524 6.05 17.72 -19.55
C ARG A 524 7.21 17.94 -18.59
N TYR A 525 7.63 16.89 -17.89
CA TYR A 525 8.81 16.90 -17.04
C TYR A 525 10.09 17.13 -17.85
N LEU A 526 10.36 16.30 -18.87
CA LEU A 526 11.56 16.43 -19.70
C LEU A 526 11.66 17.81 -20.38
N SER A 527 10.55 18.31 -20.93
CA SER A 527 10.50 19.62 -21.57
C SER A 527 10.84 20.75 -20.61
N ALA A 528 10.51 20.62 -19.33
CA ALA A 528 10.78 21.63 -18.32
C ALA A 528 12.22 21.61 -17.78
N ILE A 529 12.95 20.50 -17.94
CA ILE A 529 14.37 20.39 -17.53
C ILE A 529 15.36 20.45 -18.72
N ALA A 530 14.84 20.57 -19.95
CA ALA A 530 15.61 20.47 -21.18
C ALA A 530 16.73 21.51 -21.28
N ASP A 531 16.40 22.78 -21.01
CA ASP A 531 17.36 23.89 -21.05
C ASP A 531 18.48 23.71 -20.02
N ALA A 532 18.14 23.26 -18.81
CA ALA A 532 19.11 23.02 -17.74
C ALA A 532 20.10 21.88 -18.06
N ASN A 533 19.72 20.97 -18.96
CA ASN A 533 20.55 19.84 -19.39
C ASN A 533 21.10 20.01 -20.81
N GLY A 534 20.96 21.20 -21.41
CA GLY A 534 21.57 21.54 -22.69
C GLY A 534 21.03 20.76 -23.90
N PHE A 535 19.76 20.37 -23.90
CA PHE A 535 19.14 19.69 -25.05
C PHE A 535 17.86 20.38 -25.53
N SER A 536 17.64 20.38 -26.85
CA SER A 536 16.38 20.86 -27.44
C SER A 536 15.27 19.82 -27.31
N THR A 537 14.04 20.28 -27.06
CA THR A 537 12.82 19.46 -27.08
C THR A 537 12.56 18.80 -28.43
N ASP A 538 13.08 19.37 -29.52
CA ASP A 538 12.95 18.75 -30.86
C ASP A 538 13.84 17.51 -31.01
N ARG A 539 14.90 17.42 -30.20
CA ARG A 539 15.84 16.29 -30.22
C ARG A 539 15.36 15.11 -29.38
N VAL A 540 14.61 15.39 -28.30
CA VAL A 540 14.07 14.38 -27.40
C VAL A 540 12.56 14.27 -27.62
N LYS A 541 12.16 13.28 -28.41
CA LYS A 541 10.75 13.04 -28.76
C LYS A 541 10.11 12.09 -27.74
N VAL A 542 8.92 12.48 -27.28
CA VAL A 542 8.02 11.61 -26.51
C VAL A 542 6.70 11.50 -27.26
N PHE A 543 6.09 10.32 -27.31
CA PHE A 543 4.79 10.15 -27.94
C PHE A 543 3.66 10.45 -26.95
N GLU A 544 2.74 11.34 -27.32
CA GLU A 544 1.55 11.67 -26.51
C GLU A 544 0.62 10.46 -26.30
N LYS A 545 0.60 9.52 -27.26
CA LYS A 545 -0.24 8.32 -27.20
C LYS A 545 0.61 7.07 -27.11
N ARG A 546 0.21 6.14 -26.22
CA ARG A 546 0.84 4.82 -26.07
C ARG A 546 0.84 4.10 -27.42
N LYS A 547 2.01 3.79 -27.94
CA LYS A 547 2.19 2.97 -29.13
C LYS A 547 2.61 1.55 -28.74
N ALA A 548 1.89 0.55 -29.27
CA ALA A 548 2.22 -0.85 -29.05
C ALA A 548 3.49 -1.29 -29.79
N CYS A 549 3.85 -0.59 -30.86
CA CYS A 549 5.04 -0.81 -31.68
C CYS A 549 5.45 0.51 -32.34
N LEU A 550 6.76 0.77 -32.44
CA LEU A 550 7.27 1.89 -33.24
C LEU A 550 7.26 1.52 -34.72
N THR A 551 6.69 2.39 -35.54
CA THR A 551 6.71 2.22 -37.01
C THR A 551 7.89 2.96 -37.63
N MET A 552 8.24 2.63 -38.87
CA MET A 552 9.26 3.38 -39.63
C MET A 552 8.87 4.86 -39.85
N GLN A 553 7.58 5.20 -39.80
CA GLN A 553 7.15 6.60 -39.87
C GLN A 553 7.49 7.35 -38.58
N ASP A 554 7.44 6.67 -37.43
CA ASP A 554 7.70 7.26 -36.12
C ASP A 554 9.17 7.67 -35.92
N THR A 555 10.05 6.97 -36.62
CA THR A 555 11.50 7.17 -36.66
C THR A 555 11.95 8.02 -37.86
N ASN A 556 11.02 8.66 -38.57
CA ASN A 556 11.30 9.42 -39.80
C ASN A 556 12.08 8.62 -40.85
N GLY A 557 11.77 7.33 -40.99
CA GLY A 557 12.42 6.43 -41.94
C GLY A 557 13.79 5.90 -41.48
N LYS A 558 14.25 6.23 -40.26
CA LYS A 558 15.52 5.74 -39.71
C LYS A 558 15.34 4.42 -38.96
N GLN A 559 16.34 3.55 -39.03
CA GLN A 559 16.43 2.38 -38.16
C GLN A 559 16.93 2.80 -36.78
N VAL A 560 16.54 2.07 -35.74
CA VAL A 560 17.02 2.31 -34.38
C VAL A 560 18.45 1.79 -34.26
N ASP A 561 19.40 2.69 -33.96
CA ASP A 561 20.82 2.36 -33.80
C ASP A 561 21.13 1.89 -32.37
N LEU A 562 20.39 2.41 -31.38
CA LEU A 562 20.55 2.06 -29.97
C LEU A 562 19.19 1.92 -29.29
N LEU A 563 18.91 0.74 -28.76
CA LEU A 563 17.78 0.47 -27.87
C LEU A 563 18.31 0.31 -26.45
N ILE A 564 17.82 1.10 -25.51
CA ILE A 564 18.31 1.11 -24.13
C ILE A 564 17.17 1.15 -23.12
N GLY A 565 17.42 0.64 -21.92
CA GLY A 565 16.53 0.72 -20.77
C GLY A 565 17.32 0.45 -19.49
N GLU A 566 16.79 0.91 -18.36
CA GLU A 566 17.34 0.60 -17.04
C GLU A 566 17.22 -0.87 -16.63
N PRO A 567 16.08 -1.59 -16.81
CA PRO A 567 14.71 -1.18 -17.14
C PRO A 567 13.82 -0.77 -15.94
N PHE A 568 13.20 0.40 -16.00
CA PHE A 568 12.27 0.94 -14.99
C PHE A 568 10.89 1.23 -15.58
N TYR A 569 9.83 0.87 -14.85
CA TYR A 569 8.47 1.06 -15.33
C TYR A 569 7.58 1.67 -14.26
N PHE A 570 7.14 2.90 -14.54
CA PHE A 570 6.39 3.70 -13.60
C PHE A 570 5.10 2.99 -13.20
N GLY A 571 4.91 2.87 -11.90
CA GLY A 571 3.78 2.16 -11.31
C GLY A 571 3.97 0.66 -11.13
N SER A 572 5.14 0.15 -11.46
CA SER A 572 5.55 -1.23 -11.16
C SER A 572 6.54 -1.29 -9.99
N ASP A 573 6.82 -0.17 -9.32
CA ASP A 573 7.78 -0.02 -8.23
C ASP A 573 7.53 -0.97 -7.05
N GLY A 574 6.27 -1.28 -6.76
CA GLY A 574 5.86 -2.23 -5.71
C GLY A 574 5.56 -3.64 -6.23
N MET A 575 5.85 -3.91 -7.50
CA MET A 575 5.58 -5.21 -8.13
C MET A 575 6.84 -6.08 -8.18
N LEU A 576 6.68 -7.30 -8.69
CA LEU A 576 7.77 -8.27 -8.76
C LEU A 576 8.90 -7.77 -9.68
N PRO A 577 10.18 -7.83 -9.25
CA PRO A 577 11.30 -7.26 -10.01
C PRO A 577 11.41 -7.79 -11.45
N TRP A 578 11.06 -9.06 -11.68
CA TRP A 578 11.13 -9.68 -13.00
C TRP A 578 10.05 -9.19 -13.98
N LEU A 579 9.04 -8.43 -13.55
CA LEU A 579 8.13 -7.76 -14.49
C LEU A 579 8.85 -6.72 -15.34
N ASN A 580 10.00 -6.21 -14.86
CA ASN A 580 10.86 -5.33 -15.66
C ASN A 580 11.50 -6.06 -16.86
N LEU A 581 11.49 -7.40 -16.89
CA LEU A 581 11.88 -8.18 -18.09
C LEU A 581 10.93 -7.97 -19.27
N ARG A 582 9.80 -7.28 -19.10
CA ARG A 582 8.98 -6.80 -20.21
C ARG A 582 9.78 -5.96 -21.22
N PHE A 583 10.90 -5.38 -20.80
CA PHE A 583 11.90 -4.75 -21.68
C PHE A 583 12.35 -5.67 -22.83
N TRP A 584 12.59 -6.96 -22.59
CA TRP A 584 12.99 -7.89 -23.64
C TRP A 584 11.88 -8.17 -24.66
N LYS A 585 10.60 -8.07 -24.25
CA LYS A 585 9.50 -8.12 -25.21
C LYS A 585 9.53 -6.90 -26.14
N SER A 586 9.83 -5.71 -25.61
CA SER A 586 9.99 -4.51 -26.42
C SER A 586 11.08 -4.70 -27.50
N LEU A 587 12.19 -5.36 -27.15
CA LEU A 587 13.30 -5.66 -28.07
C LEU A 587 12.85 -6.50 -29.29
N THR A 588 11.93 -7.45 -29.10
CA THR A 588 11.40 -8.27 -30.20
C THR A 588 10.39 -7.55 -31.10
N SER A 589 9.86 -6.41 -30.66
CA SER A 589 8.79 -5.68 -31.34
C SER A 589 9.26 -4.47 -32.13
N LEU A 590 10.55 -4.10 -32.03
CA LEU A 590 11.08 -2.87 -32.61
C LEU A 590 11.98 -3.16 -33.83
N PRO A 591 11.93 -2.33 -34.89
CA PRO A 591 12.82 -2.45 -36.04
C PRO A 591 14.23 -1.96 -35.68
N CYS A 592 14.96 -2.78 -34.93
CA CYS A 592 16.36 -2.54 -34.56
C CYS A 592 17.30 -3.03 -35.66
N LYS A 593 18.44 -2.35 -35.83
CA LYS A 593 19.58 -2.92 -36.58
C LYS A 593 20.05 -4.21 -35.86
N PRO A 594 20.40 -5.27 -36.61
CA PRO A 594 20.90 -6.50 -36.04
C PRO A 594 22.23 -6.33 -35.30
#